data_AF-A0A3B0YTA0-F1
#
_entry.id   AF-A0A3B0YTA0-F1
#
_cell.length_a   1.000
_cell.length_b   1.000
_cell.length_c   1.000
_cell.angle_alpha   90.00
_cell.angle_beta   90.00
_cell.angle_gamma   90.00
#
_symmetry.space_group_name_H-M   'P 1'
#
loop_
_entity.id
_entity.type
_entity.pdbx_description
1 polymer ?
#
loop_
_entity_poly.entity_id
_entity_poly.type
_entity_poly.pdbx_seq_one_letter_code
_entity_poly.pdbx_strand_id
1 'polypeptide(L)'
;MGRLILIGLMGILLSSCSFVPFTSDKIRQLKVNAEQGDPKAQHELGLEYCCGFGAGHDTTIALQWFCKSAIQGYGPAQYEVGRFYGLRMDTHDGESHRQELILAYAWYRLAAENSVPLAAAERDALLKDLSPQEVKTANNHIKLQEPMRCG
;
A
#
# COMPACT_ATOMS: atom_id res chain seq x y z
N MET A 1 51.53 49.28 -21.07
CA MET A 1 50.75 50.16 -20.17
C MET A 1 49.27 49.87 -20.41
N GLY A 2 48.51 49.53 -19.37
CA GLY A 2 47.06 49.26 -19.47
C GLY A 2 46.63 48.28 -18.38
N ARG A 3 46.02 48.81 -17.33
CA ARG A 3 45.91 48.26 -15.97
C ARG A 3 45.08 46.98 -15.83
N LEU A 4 45.54 46.13 -14.91
CA LEU A 4 44.76 45.16 -14.13
C LEU A 4 43.51 45.84 -13.53
N ILE A 5 42.36 45.18 -13.65
CA ILE A 5 41.27 45.31 -12.68
C ILE A 5 41.04 43.91 -12.10
N LEU A 6 41.27 43.82 -10.80
CA LEU A 6 41.25 42.63 -9.97
C LEU A 6 40.15 42.86 -8.93
N ILE A 7 38.93 42.41 -9.23
CA ILE A 7 37.76 42.37 -8.33
C ILE A 7 36.85 41.30 -8.96
N GLY A 8 36.41 40.23 -8.34
CA GLY A 8 36.41 39.74 -6.97
C GLY A 8 35.42 38.56 -6.98
N LEU A 9 35.51 37.73 -5.95
CA LEU A 9 34.65 36.58 -5.66
C LEU A 9 35.06 35.29 -6.39
N MET A 10 35.80 34.48 -5.63
CA MET A 10 35.80 33.02 -5.70
C MET A 10 34.41 32.50 -6.06
N GLY A 11 34.23 32.13 -7.33
CA GLY A 11 33.18 31.20 -7.73
C GLY A 11 33.55 29.85 -7.14
N ILE A 12 33.20 29.64 -5.88
CA ILE A 12 33.11 28.31 -5.30
C ILE A 12 32.26 27.51 -6.27
N LEU A 13 32.86 26.48 -6.86
CA LEU A 13 32.19 25.44 -7.62
C LEU A 13 31.16 24.80 -6.68
N LEU A 14 29.99 25.43 -6.53
CA LEU A 14 28.82 24.76 -6.01
C LEU A 14 28.51 23.70 -7.03
N SER A 15 28.96 22.50 -6.71
CA SER A 15 28.20 21.28 -6.85
C SER A 15 27.01 21.48 -7.77
N SER A 16 27.18 21.11 -9.05
CA SER A 16 26.11 20.44 -9.76
C SER A 16 25.80 19.17 -8.97
N CYS A 17 25.13 19.38 -7.84
CA CYS A 17 24.46 18.38 -7.05
C CYS A 17 23.42 17.87 -8.04
N SER A 18 23.77 16.80 -8.75
CA SER A 18 22.79 15.93 -9.33
C SER A 18 21.81 15.68 -8.21
N PHE A 19 20.59 16.20 -8.35
CA PHE A 19 19.49 15.84 -7.49
C PHE A 19 19.21 14.35 -7.78
N VAL A 20 20.08 13.50 -7.23
CA VAL A 20 19.81 12.08 -7.09
C VAL A 20 18.82 12.08 -5.93
N PRO A 21 17.53 11.76 -6.15
CA PRO A 21 16.63 11.61 -5.03
C PRO A 21 17.30 10.60 -4.09
N PHE A 22 17.52 11.00 -2.83
CA PHE A 22 18.11 10.18 -1.79
C PHE A 22 17.11 9.06 -1.45
N THR A 23 16.94 8.14 -2.39
CA THR A 23 16.34 6.84 -2.16
C THR A 23 17.44 6.04 -1.50
N SER A 24 17.21 5.60 -0.27
CA SER A 24 18.16 4.73 0.42
C SER A 24 18.38 3.46 -0.40
N ASP A 25 19.57 2.87 -0.30
CA ASP A 25 19.88 1.59 -0.97
C ASP A 25 18.83 0.52 -0.65
N LYS A 26 18.22 0.60 0.54
CA LYS A 26 17.07 -0.20 0.96
C LYS A 26 15.88 -0.09 0.00
N ILE A 27 15.41 1.12 -0.33
CA ILE A 27 14.25 1.31 -1.22
C ILE A 27 14.55 0.80 -2.63
N ARG A 28 15.79 1.00 -3.11
CA ARG A 28 16.22 0.47 -4.40
C ARG A 28 16.14 -1.06 -4.43
N GLN A 29 16.66 -1.71 -3.40
CA GLN A 29 16.61 -3.17 -3.29
C GLN A 29 15.17 -3.68 -3.14
N LEU A 30 14.33 -2.99 -2.37
CA LEU A 30 12.91 -3.32 -2.24
C LEU A 30 12.18 -3.28 -3.58
N LYS A 31 12.43 -2.27 -4.41
CA LYS A 31 11.84 -2.19 -5.75
C LYS A 31 12.22 -3.38 -6.62
N VAL A 32 13.52 -3.72 -6.67
CA VAL A 32 14.00 -4.88 -7.43
C VAL A 32 13.31 -6.18 -6.96
N ASN A 33 13.26 -6.42 -5.65
CA ASN A 33 12.65 -7.63 -5.11
C ASN A 33 11.12 -7.65 -5.33
N ALA A 34 10.46 -6.51 -5.18
CA ALA A 34 9.01 -6.38 -5.40
C ALA A 34 8.64 -6.62 -6.87
N GLU A 35 9.45 -6.13 -7.80
CA GLU A 35 9.32 -6.37 -9.25
C GLU A 35 9.59 -7.84 -9.62
N GLN A 36 10.48 -8.52 -8.87
CA GLN A 36 10.71 -9.97 -9.00
C GLN A 36 9.58 -10.82 -8.42
N GLY A 37 8.58 -10.20 -7.78
CA GLY A 37 7.42 -10.89 -7.26
C GLY A 37 7.48 -11.23 -5.78
N ASP A 38 8.53 -10.86 -5.03
CA ASP A 38 8.61 -11.16 -3.60
C ASP A 38 7.45 -10.49 -2.84
N PRO A 39 6.50 -11.26 -2.28
CA PRO A 39 5.31 -10.68 -1.63
C PRO A 39 5.67 -9.86 -0.39
N LYS A 40 6.74 -10.22 0.33
CA LYS A 40 7.20 -9.44 1.47
C LYS A 40 7.77 -8.09 1.01
N ALA A 41 8.57 -8.08 -0.04
CA ALA A 41 9.11 -6.85 -0.61
C ALA A 41 8.02 -5.95 -1.22
N GLN A 42 7.00 -6.54 -1.86
CA GLN A 42 5.84 -5.80 -2.35
C GLN A 42 5.07 -5.14 -1.21
N HIS A 43 4.83 -5.86 -0.11
CA HIS A 43 4.22 -5.27 1.08
C HIS A 43 5.08 -4.14 1.67
N GLU A 44 6.38 -4.36 1.85
CA GLU A 44 7.28 -3.35 2.40
C GLU A 44 7.35 -2.10 1.51
N LEU A 45 7.39 -2.28 0.18
CA LEU A 45 7.35 -1.16 -0.77
C LEU A 45 6.03 -0.39 -0.69
N GLY A 46 4.90 -1.09 -0.52
CA GLY A 46 3.61 -0.47 -0.25
C GLY A 46 3.61 0.40 1.01
N LEU A 47 4.25 -0.05 2.08
CA LEU A 47 4.42 0.74 3.31
C LEU A 47 5.28 1.99 3.08
N GLU A 48 6.37 1.89 2.30
CA GLU A 48 7.21 3.06 1.97
C GLU A 48 6.40 4.13 1.20
N TYR A 49 5.53 3.71 0.27
CA TYR A 49 4.58 4.61 -0.42
C TYR A 49 3.47 5.15 0.48
N CYS A 50 2.98 4.35 1.44
CA CYS A 50 1.95 4.78 2.38
C CYS A 50 2.48 5.79 3.41
N CYS A 51 3.70 5.61 3.91
CA CYS A 51 4.31 6.49 4.90
C CYS A 51 5.05 7.68 4.27
N GLY A 52 5.36 7.62 2.97
CA GLY A 52 6.07 8.69 2.25
C GLY A 52 7.59 8.72 2.46
N PHE A 53 8.18 7.64 2.97
CA PHE A 53 9.63 7.57 3.18
C PHE A 53 10.34 7.26 1.85
N GLY A 54 11.02 8.25 1.28
CA GLY A 54 11.91 8.10 0.11
C GLY A 54 11.26 7.71 -1.23
N ALA A 55 10.05 7.13 -1.23
CA ALA A 55 9.27 6.76 -2.42
C ALA A 55 8.20 7.81 -2.79
N GLY A 56 7.95 8.80 -1.92
CA GLY A 56 6.83 9.74 -2.02
C GLY A 56 5.55 9.15 -1.42
N HIS A 57 4.69 9.99 -0.85
CA HIS A 57 3.42 9.57 -0.25
C HIS A 57 2.36 9.40 -1.35
N ASP A 58 1.94 8.16 -1.62
CA ASP A 58 0.87 7.84 -2.57
C ASP A 58 0.13 6.57 -2.13
N THR A 59 -1.07 6.74 -1.58
CA THR A 59 -1.91 5.64 -1.09
C THR A 59 -2.45 4.76 -2.22
N THR A 60 -2.55 5.28 -3.44
CA THR A 60 -3.01 4.52 -4.62
C THR A 60 -1.93 3.54 -5.05
N ILE A 61 -0.68 4.01 -5.13
CA ILE A 61 0.47 3.15 -5.44
C ILE A 61 0.70 2.13 -4.30
N ALA A 62 0.56 2.56 -3.04
CA ALA A 62 0.64 1.65 -1.90
C ALA A 62 -0.36 0.50 -2.01
N LEU A 63 -1.64 0.80 -2.32
CA LEU A 63 -2.67 -0.22 -2.51
C LEU A 63 -2.31 -1.19 -3.65
N GLN A 64 -1.77 -0.70 -4.77
CA GLN A 64 -1.38 -1.58 -5.87
C GLN A 64 -0.31 -2.60 -5.44
N TRP A 65 0.66 -2.17 -4.65
CA TRP A 65 1.70 -3.06 -4.12
C TRP A 65 1.17 -4.03 -3.06
N PHE A 66 0.32 -3.55 -2.15
CA PHE A 66 -0.37 -4.42 -1.20
C PHE A 66 -1.23 -5.45 -1.91
N CYS A 67 -1.98 -5.08 -2.94
CA CYS A 67 -2.77 -5.99 -3.76
C CYS A 67 -1.93 -7.10 -4.39
N LYS A 68 -0.78 -6.76 -5.00
CA LYS A 68 0.14 -7.75 -5.58
C LYS A 68 0.63 -8.76 -4.52
N SER A 69 0.95 -8.28 -3.33
CA SER A 69 1.39 -9.12 -2.21
C SER A 69 0.24 -9.97 -1.63
N ALA A 70 -0.94 -9.38 -1.48
CA ALA A 70 -2.13 -9.99 -0.89
C ALA A 70 -2.68 -11.13 -1.75
N ILE A 71 -2.65 -10.98 -3.09
CA ILE A 71 -3.01 -12.03 -4.07
C ILE A 71 -2.11 -13.27 -3.91
N GLN A 72 -0.84 -13.08 -3.52
CA GLN A 72 0.09 -14.18 -3.27
C GLN A 72 -0.10 -14.85 -1.90
N GLY A 73 -1.08 -14.42 -1.10
CA GLY A 73 -1.37 -15.02 0.21
C GLY A 73 -0.66 -14.38 1.38
N TYR A 74 0.03 -13.24 1.20
CA TYR A 74 0.78 -12.62 2.30
C TYR A 74 -0.17 -11.91 3.27
N GLY A 75 -0.37 -12.52 4.43
CA GLY A 75 -1.32 -12.06 5.44
C GLY A 75 -1.21 -10.59 5.82
N PRO A 76 -0.01 -10.04 6.07
CA PRO A 76 0.14 -8.61 6.37
C PRO A 76 -0.39 -7.71 5.26
N ALA A 77 -0.16 -8.05 3.99
CA ALA A 77 -0.70 -7.28 2.88
C ALA A 77 -2.22 -7.43 2.72
N GLN A 78 -2.76 -8.63 2.96
CA GLN A 78 -4.21 -8.84 3.00
C GLN A 78 -4.87 -7.97 4.08
N TYR A 79 -4.21 -7.82 5.23
CA TYR A 79 -4.66 -6.92 6.29
C TYR A 79 -4.65 -5.45 5.85
N GLU A 80 -3.59 -4.98 5.18
CA GLU A 80 -3.52 -3.60 4.68
C GLU A 80 -4.58 -3.31 3.60
N VAL A 81 -4.87 -4.27 2.71
CA VAL A 81 -5.97 -4.13 1.73
C VAL A 81 -7.33 -4.09 2.44
N GLY A 82 -7.54 -4.94 3.45
CA GLY A 82 -8.75 -4.91 4.29
C GLY A 82 -8.94 -3.56 5.00
N ARG A 83 -7.86 -3.01 5.55
CA ARG A 83 -7.84 -1.65 6.14
C ARG A 83 -8.17 -0.58 5.13
N PHE A 84 -7.65 -0.67 3.90
CA PHE A 84 -7.93 0.31 2.87
C PHE A 84 -9.44 0.37 2.54
N TYR A 85 -10.10 -0.78 2.38
CA TYR A 85 -11.55 -0.80 2.13
C TYR A 85 -12.37 -0.41 3.37
N GLY A 86 -11.94 -0.83 4.57
CA GLY A 86 -12.58 -0.43 5.82
C GLY A 86 -12.50 1.07 6.09
N LEU A 87 -11.38 1.71 5.71
CA LEU A 87 -11.24 3.17 5.84
C LEU A 87 -12.10 3.94 4.84
N ARG A 88 -12.49 3.36 3.70
CA ARG A 88 -13.39 4.03 2.74
C ARG A 88 -14.85 4.06 3.20
N MET A 89 -15.17 3.37 4.30
CA MET A 89 -16.52 3.33 4.88
C MET A 89 -17.04 4.74 5.24
N ASP A 90 -16.19 5.66 5.64
CA ASP A 90 -16.61 7.02 6.02
C ASP A 90 -16.87 7.96 4.83
N THR A 91 -16.50 7.57 3.60
CA THR A 91 -16.55 8.44 2.41
C THR A 91 -17.72 8.16 1.47
N HIS A 92 -18.43 7.03 1.62
CA HIS A 92 -19.50 6.61 0.72
C HIS A 92 -20.75 6.23 1.52
N ASP A 93 -21.93 6.58 0.99
CA ASP A 93 -23.24 6.18 1.51
C ASP A 93 -23.92 5.14 0.60
N GLY A 94 -24.85 4.37 1.16
CA GLY A 94 -25.70 3.45 0.41
C GLY A 94 -24.97 2.20 -0.13
N GLU A 95 -25.35 1.72 -1.31
CA GLU A 95 -24.89 0.43 -1.85
C GLU A 95 -23.36 0.37 -2.04
N SER A 96 -22.72 1.50 -2.38
CA SER A 96 -21.26 1.55 -2.54
C SER A 96 -20.54 1.27 -1.21
N HIS A 97 -21.05 1.80 -0.10
CA HIS A 97 -20.54 1.54 1.25
C HIS A 97 -20.63 0.05 1.61
N ARG A 98 -21.77 -0.59 1.29
CA ARG A 98 -22.00 -2.02 1.55
C ARG A 98 -21.00 -2.90 0.79
N GLN A 99 -20.64 -2.52 -0.43
CA GLN A 99 -19.62 -3.24 -1.20
C GLN A 99 -18.22 -3.11 -0.59
N GLU A 100 -17.82 -1.94 -0.10
CA GLU A 100 -16.52 -1.78 0.57
C GLU A 100 -16.45 -2.62 1.86
N LEU A 101 -17.55 -2.69 2.61
CA LEU A 101 -17.69 -3.54 3.80
C LEU A 101 -17.50 -5.02 3.49
N ILE A 102 -18.13 -5.51 2.40
CA ILE A 102 -18.00 -6.90 1.93
C ILE A 102 -16.54 -7.21 1.58
N LEU A 103 -15.86 -6.30 0.89
CA LEU A 103 -14.45 -6.45 0.50
C LEU A 103 -13.52 -6.42 1.71
N ALA A 104 -13.71 -5.46 2.62
CA ALA A 104 -12.92 -5.36 3.86
C ALA A 104 -13.05 -6.65 4.70
N TYR A 105 -14.27 -7.16 4.86
CA TYR A 105 -14.53 -8.42 5.55
C TYR A 105 -13.80 -9.59 4.89
N ALA A 106 -13.88 -9.72 3.57
CA ALA A 106 -13.21 -10.79 2.84
C ALA A 106 -11.69 -10.76 3.03
N TRP A 107 -11.08 -9.58 2.92
CA TRP A 107 -9.63 -9.42 3.09
C TRP A 107 -9.17 -9.66 4.53
N TYR A 108 -9.90 -9.17 5.53
CA TYR A 108 -9.58 -9.45 6.93
C TYR A 108 -9.73 -10.93 7.29
N ARG A 109 -10.72 -11.60 6.70
CA ARG A 109 -10.87 -13.05 6.87
C ARG A 109 -9.67 -13.81 6.32
N LEU A 110 -9.22 -13.47 5.11
CA LEU A 110 -8.01 -14.06 4.52
C LEU A 110 -6.76 -13.77 5.36
N ALA A 111 -6.60 -12.54 5.84
CA ALA A 111 -5.48 -12.16 6.69
C ALA A 111 -5.45 -12.97 7.99
N ALA A 112 -6.62 -13.18 8.61
CA ALA A 112 -6.74 -14.01 9.81
C ALA A 112 -6.36 -15.48 9.55
N GLU A 113 -6.70 -16.02 8.38
CA GLU A 113 -6.29 -17.35 7.93
C GLU A 113 -4.77 -17.41 7.64
N ASN A 114 -4.17 -16.32 7.15
CA ASN A 114 -2.75 -16.20 6.79
C ASN A 114 -1.88 -15.56 7.89
N SER A 115 -2.06 -16.00 9.13
CA SER A 115 -1.19 -15.65 10.27
C SER A 115 -1.23 -14.18 10.72
N VAL A 116 -2.36 -13.48 10.52
CA VAL A 116 -2.64 -12.16 11.13
C VAL A 116 -3.85 -12.27 12.07
N PRO A 117 -3.69 -12.82 13.30
CA PRO A 117 -4.82 -13.09 14.19
C PRO A 117 -5.65 -11.85 14.55
N LEU A 118 -4.99 -10.69 14.63
CA LEU A 118 -5.63 -9.40 14.89
C LEU A 118 -6.68 -9.03 13.81
N ALA A 119 -6.54 -9.55 12.59
CA ALA A 119 -7.52 -9.33 11.53
C ALA A 119 -8.87 -9.99 11.83
N ALA A 120 -8.91 -11.03 12.69
CA ALA A 120 -10.16 -11.65 13.09
C ALA A 120 -11.04 -10.67 13.89
N ALA A 121 -10.44 -9.83 14.73
CA ALA A 121 -11.18 -8.83 15.50
C ALA A 121 -11.78 -7.75 14.59
N GLU A 122 -11.01 -7.27 13.59
CA GLU A 122 -11.50 -6.30 12.60
C GLU A 122 -12.62 -6.90 11.74
N ARG A 123 -12.45 -8.14 11.26
CA ARG A 123 -13.49 -8.89 10.55
C ARG A 123 -14.78 -8.97 11.39
N ASP A 124 -14.65 -9.33 12.66
CA ASP A 124 -15.79 -9.55 13.55
C ASP A 124 -16.50 -8.23 13.91
N ALA A 125 -15.76 -7.12 13.93
CA ALA A 125 -16.35 -5.80 14.11
C ALA A 125 -17.34 -5.45 12.99
N LEU A 126 -17.05 -5.86 11.75
CA LEU A 126 -17.90 -5.60 10.58
C LEU A 126 -19.22 -6.40 10.58
N LEU A 127 -19.33 -7.45 11.42
CA LEU A 127 -20.55 -8.25 11.54
C LEU A 127 -21.73 -7.48 12.16
N LYS A 128 -21.47 -6.30 12.74
CA LYS A 128 -22.52 -5.40 13.24
C LYS A 128 -23.29 -4.73 12.09
N ASP A 129 -22.62 -4.50 10.96
CA ASP A 129 -23.17 -3.76 9.82
C ASP A 129 -23.56 -4.69 8.65
N LEU A 130 -22.87 -5.82 8.53
CA LEU A 130 -23.09 -6.82 7.48
C LEU A 130 -24.21 -7.81 7.83
N SER A 131 -25.09 -8.06 6.88
CA SER A 131 -26.09 -9.13 6.95
C SER A 131 -25.46 -10.51 6.67
N PRO A 132 -26.11 -11.61 7.09
CA PRO A 132 -25.64 -12.96 6.77
C PRO A 132 -25.50 -13.23 5.26
N GLN A 133 -26.33 -12.60 4.44
CA GLN A 133 -26.26 -12.75 2.98
C GLN A 133 -25.02 -12.06 2.40
N GLU A 134 -24.65 -10.90 2.92
CA GLU A 134 -23.44 -10.17 2.48
C GLU A 134 -22.16 -10.86 2.96
N VAL A 135 -22.15 -11.41 4.17
CA VAL A 135 -21.07 -12.29 4.64
C VAL A 135 -20.92 -13.51 3.73
N LYS A 136 -22.03 -14.11 3.30
CA LYS A 136 -22.01 -15.21 2.33
C LYS A 136 -21.44 -14.76 0.98
N THR A 137 -21.80 -13.57 0.49
CA THR A 137 -21.22 -12.97 -0.71
C THR A 137 -19.71 -12.78 -0.58
N ALA A 138 -19.23 -12.20 0.52
CA ALA A 138 -17.80 -12.03 0.80
C ALA A 138 -17.06 -13.38 0.78
N ASN A 139 -17.62 -14.40 1.41
CA ASN A 139 -17.05 -15.74 1.44
C ASN A 139 -17.03 -16.41 0.06
N ASN A 140 -18.01 -16.09 -0.81
CA ASN A 140 -18.01 -16.58 -2.19
C ASN A 140 -16.89 -15.95 -3.01
N HIS A 141 -16.64 -14.64 -2.87
CA HIS A 141 -15.51 -13.98 -3.55
C HIS A 141 -14.18 -14.65 -3.20
N ILE A 142 -13.97 -14.97 -1.91
CA ILE A 142 -12.80 -15.71 -1.45
C ILE A 142 -12.72 -17.10 -2.10
N LYS A 143 -13.83 -17.86 -2.06
CA LYS A 143 -13.89 -19.24 -2.55
C LYS A 143 -13.67 -19.33 -4.06
N LEU A 144 -14.22 -18.37 -4.80
CA LEU A 144 -14.15 -18.33 -6.27
C LEU A 144 -12.89 -17.63 -6.78
N GLN A 145 -12.04 -17.12 -5.88
CA GLN A 145 -10.86 -16.31 -6.21
C GLN A 145 -11.20 -15.16 -7.17
N GLU A 146 -12.42 -14.62 -7.04
CA GLU A 146 -12.84 -13.47 -7.83
C GLU A 146 -12.01 -12.26 -7.44
N PRO A 147 -11.69 -11.35 -8.37
CA PRO A 147 -10.90 -10.17 -8.05
C PRO A 147 -11.65 -9.29 -7.04
N MET A 148 -11.22 -9.32 -5.78
CA MET A 148 -11.74 -8.53 -4.65
C MET A 148 -11.27 -7.07 -4.71
N ARG A 149 -11.28 -6.50 -5.93
CA ARG A 149 -10.78 -5.17 -6.37
C ARG A 149 -9.26 -4.96 -6.43
N CYS A 150 -8.49 -6.05 -6.42
CA CYS A 150 -7.10 -6.06 -6.87
C CYS A 150 -7.04 -6.57 -8.32
N GLY A 151 -7.18 -5.67 -9.30
CA GLY A 151 -7.17 -5.96 -10.73
C GLY A 151 -6.70 -4.75 -11.54
#